data_AF-A0A0Q4IW64-F1
#
_entry.id   AF-A0A0Q4IW64-F1
#
_cell.length_a   1.000
_cell.length_b   1.000
_cell.length_c   1.000
_cell.angle_alpha   90.00
_cell.angle_beta   90.00
_cell.angle_gamma   90.00
#
_symmetry.space_group_name_H-M   'P 1'
#
loop_
_entity.id
_entity.type
_entity.pdbx_description
1 polymer ?
#
loop_
_entity_poly.entity_id
_entity_poly.type
_entity_poly.pdbx_seq_one_letter_code
_entity_poly.pdbx_strand_id
1 'polypeptide(L)'
;MEMCRTCQLSNLICVCGLAANDNCARDSGFIKLPHDPVLASQSAVRRCAMAYRSKGLSRCAVLNYLTDAFVGFNGIAVDAAGRRIDVAEIEVDEVFRTDNDPSERWISDFLRTGVAIPKRTMVQMAAGAFTGAPGDK
;
A
#
# COMPACT_ATOMS: atom_id res chain seq x y z
N MET A 1 16.61 -8.55 -12.14
CA MET A 1 15.42 -8.99 -11.38
C MET A 1 15.87 -9.16 -9.95
N GLU A 2 15.34 -8.36 -9.03
CA GLU A 2 15.68 -8.50 -7.61
C GLU A 2 15.21 -9.86 -7.08
N MET A 3 16.01 -10.48 -6.21
CA MET A 3 15.79 -11.84 -5.72
C MET A 3 15.69 -11.85 -4.20
N CYS A 4 14.81 -12.68 -3.64
CA CYS A 4 14.79 -12.89 -2.20
C CYS A 4 16.07 -13.64 -1.75
N ARG A 5 16.46 -13.45 -0.48
CA ARG A 5 17.67 -14.04 0.11
C ARG A 5 17.67 -15.57 -0.02
N THR A 6 16.52 -16.21 0.14
CA THR A 6 16.41 -17.68 0.01
C THR A 6 16.73 -18.16 -1.41
N CYS A 7 16.20 -17.49 -2.43
CA CYS A 7 16.46 -17.85 -3.83
C CYS A 7 17.90 -17.52 -4.22
N GLN A 8 18.46 -16.42 -3.70
CA GLN A 8 19.86 -16.06 -3.86
C GLN A 8 20.78 -17.14 -3.29
N LEU A 9 20.53 -17.59 -2.06
CA LEU A 9 21.31 -18.66 -1.41
C LEU A 9 21.16 -20.02 -2.12
N SER A 10 20.01 -20.27 -2.73
CA SER A 10 19.72 -21.53 -3.43
C SER A 10 20.16 -21.52 -4.90
N ASN A 11 20.65 -20.39 -5.41
CA ASN A 11 20.99 -20.18 -6.82
C ASN A 11 19.86 -20.53 -7.81
N LEU A 12 18.61 -20.27 -7.40
CA LEU A 12 17.40 -20.55 -8.19
C LEU A 12 16.78 -19.24 -8.71
N ILE A 13 16.05 -19.31 -9.83
CA ILE A 13 15.24 -18.18 -10.30
C ILE A 13 14.18 -17.84 -9.24
N CYS A 14 14.09 -16.57 -8.86
CA CYS A 14 13.15 -16.12 -7.84
C CYS A 14 11.71 -16.12 -8.35
N VAL A 15 10.92 -17.11 -7.92
CA VAL A 15 9.47 -17.22 -8.19
C VAL A 15 8.62 -16.85 -6.98
N CYS A 16 9.23 -16.52 -5.85
CA CYS A 16 8.54 -16.30 -4.59
C CYS A 16 7.64 -15.06 -4.56
N GLY A 17 7.78 -14.14 -5.54
CA GLY A 17 6.89 -12.99 -5.71
C GLY A 17 5.83 -13.18 -6.79
N LEU A 18 5.59 -14.39 -7.31
CA LEU A 18 4.62 -14.59 -8.40
C LEU A 18 3.15 -14.46 -7.93
N ALA A 19 2.85 -14.74 -6.67
CA ALA A 19 1.51 -14.56 -6.09
C ALA A 19 1.50 -13.30 -5.20
N ALA A 20 0.59 -12.37 -5.49
CA ALA A 20 0.57 -11.06 -4.84
C ALA A 20 0.06 -11.04 -3.39
N ASN A 21 -0.50 -12.16 -2.90
CA ASN A 21 -0.95 -12.29 -1.51
C ASN A 21 0.05 -13.07 -0.62
N ASP A 22 0.96 -13.83 -1.23
CA ASP A 22 1.92 -14.69 -0.53
C ASP A 22 3.31 -14.07 -0.72
N ASN A 23 3.49 -12.84 -0.20
CA ASN A 23 4.83 -12.25 -0.01
C ASN A 23 5.79 -13.33 0.47
N CYS A 24 7.03 -13.33 -0.04
CA CYS A 24 7.91 -14.50 0.03
C CYS A 24 7.86 -15.14 1.42
N ALA A 25 7.18 -16.28 1.54
CA ALA A 25 6.96 -16.93 2.84
C ALA A 25 8.28 -17.35 3.51
N ARG A 26 9.36 -17.39 2.72
CA ARG A 26 10.71 -17.78 3.14
C ARG A 26 11.64 -16.60 3.41
N ASP A 27 11.25 -15.39 3.00
CA ASP A 27 12.00 -14.16 3.20
C ASP A 27 11.04 -13.00 3.48
N SER A 28 10.84 -12.73 4.77
CA SER A 28 10.01 -11.61 5.23
C SER A 28 10.55 -10.24 4.83
N GLY A 29 11.81 -10.16 4.37
CA GLY A 29 12.40 -8.95 3.82
C GLY A 29 12.09 -8.75 2.33
N PHE A 30 11.43 -9.68 1.65
CA PHE A 30 11.08 -9.56 0.23
C PHE A 30 9.57 -9.37 0.04
N ILE A 31 9.18 -8.17 -0.37
CA ILE A 31 7.80 -7.77 -0.63
C ILE A 31 7.61 -7.55 -2.12
N LYS A 32 6.60 -8.19 -2.72
CA LYS A 32 6.16 -7.87 -4.08
C LYS A 32 4.75 -7.35 -4.05
N LEU A 33 4.57 -6.12 -4.50
CA LEU A 33 3.26 -5.50 -4.55
C LEU A 33 2.40 -6.13 -5.67
N PRO A 34 1.10 -6.34 -5.42
CA PRO A 34 0.11 -6.60 -6.46
C PRO A 34 0.05 -5.47 -7.49
N HIS A 35 -0.55 -5.74 -8.65
CA HIS A 35 -0.88 -4.69 -9.62
C HIS A 35 -1.86 -3.68 -9.01
N ASP A 36 -1.76 -2.41 -9.45
CA ASP A 36 -2.60 -1.31 -8.96
C ASP A 36 -4.11 -1.61 -8.95
N PRO A 37 -4.71 -2.26 -9.96
CA PRO A 37 -6.14 -2.59 -9.91
C PRO A 37 -6.51 -3.56 -8.77
N VAL A 38 -5.58 -4.41 -8.36
CA VAL A 38 -5.77 -5.32 -7.22
C VAL A 38 -5.66 -4.55 -5.90
N LEU A 39 -4.70 -3.63 -5.79
CA LEU A 39 -4.54 -2.74 -4.63
C LEU A 39 -5.73 -1.80 -4.46
N ALA A 40 -6.24 -1.25 -5.57
CA ALA A 40 -7.40 -0.37 -5.61
C ALA A 40 -8.74 -1.11 -5.42
N SER A 41 -8.74 -2.45 -5.39
CA SER A 41 -9.96 -3.22 -5.19
C SER A 41 -10.56 -2.95 -3.81
N GLN A 42 -11.89 -2.84 -3.76
CA GLN A 42 -12.62 -2.60 -2.50
C GLN A 42 -12.28 -3.64 -1.43
N SER A 43 -12.08 -4.89 -1.83
CA SER A 43 -11.69 -5.99 -0.95
C SER A 43 -10.28 -5.82 -0.37
N ALA A 44 -9.31 -5.33 -1.15
CA ALA A 44 -7.97 -5.05 -0.67
C ALA A 44 -7.96 -3.87 0.31
N VAL A 45 -8.62 -2.76 -0.06
CA VAL A 45 -8.77 -1.57 0.80
C VAL A 45 -9.43 -1.94 2.13
N ARG A 46 -10.52 -2.73 2.11
CA ARG A 46 -11.21 -3.16 3.32
C ARG A 46 -10.35 -4.04 4.22
N ARG A 47 -9.65 -5.03 3.66
CA ARG A 47 -8.76 -5.89 4.44
C ARG A 47 -7.64 -5.08 5.10
N CYS A 48 -7.09 -4.11 4.37
CA CYS A 48 -6.11 -3.17 4.89
C CYS A 48 -6.71 -2.35 6.05
N ALA A 49 -7.90 -1.76 5.87
CA ALA A 49 -8.59 -0.99 6.90
C ALA A 49 -8.87 -1.82 8.16
N MET A 50 -9.29 -3.08 8.01
CA MET A 50 -9.48 -4.00 9.14
C MET A 50 -8.17 -4.23 9.92
N ALA A 51 -7.06 -4.46 9.22
CA ALA A 51 -5.75 -4.70 9.82
C ALA A 51 -5.19 -3.48 10.55
N TYR A 52 -5.39 -2.27 10.01
CA TYR A 52 -4.98 -1.03 10.69
C TYR A 52 -5.88 -0.69 11.87
N ARG A 53 -7.19 -0.91 11.73
CA ARG A 53 -8.13 -0.67 12.81
C ARG A 53 -7.85 -1.54 14.03
N SER A 54 -7.50 -2.81 13.85
CA SER A 54 -7.20 -3.72 14.97
C SER A 54 -6.00 -3.27 15.81
N LYS A 55 -5.16 -2.35 15.31
CA LYS A 55 -4.06 -1.76 16.07
C LYS A 55 -4.50 -0.67 17.05
N GLY A 56 -5.74 -0.19 16.96
CA GLY A 56 -6.27 0.85 17.87
C GLY A 56 -5.58 2.21 17.75
N LEU A 57 -4.94 2.49 16.62
CA LEU A 57 -4.18 3.73 16.40
C LEU A 57 -5.12 4.91 16.14
N SER A 58 -4.74 6.09 16.64
CA SER A 58 -5.32 7.36 16.20
C SER A 58 -4.86 7.68 14.77
N ARG A 59 -5.51 8.66 14.10
CA ARG A 59 -5.13 9.07 12.73
C ARG A 59 -3.64 9.39 12.58
N CYS A 60 -3.13 10.31 13.40
CA CYS A 60 -1.72 10.69 13.35
C CYS A 60 -0.80 9.53 13.75
N ALA A 61 -1.26 8.65 14.67
CA ALA A 61 -0.50 7.46 15.03
C ALA A 61 -0.41 6.43 13.89
N VAL A 62 -1.36 6.40 12.95
CA VAL A 62 -1.25 5.56 11.74
C VAL A 62 -0.11 6.06 10.85
N LEU A 63 0.01 7.38 10.66
CA LEU A 63 1.09 7.95 9.84
C LEU A 63 2.46 7.72 10.48
N ASN A 64 2.60 8.03 11.78
CA ASN A 64 3.84 7.76 12.50
C ASN A 64 4.23 6.27 12.42
N TYR A 65 3.25 5.38 12.58
CA TYR A 65 3.48 3.93 12.45
C TYR A 65 3.95 3.53 11.04
N LEU A 66 3.41 4.14 9.99
CA LEU A 66 3.86 3.91 8.62
C LEU A 66 5.28 4.44 8.39
N THR A 67 5.58 5.64 8.87
CA THR A 67 6.92 6.24 8.80
C THR A 67 7.95 5.35 9.48
N ASP A 68 7.68 4.91 10.71
CA ASP A 68 8.56 4.01 11.45
C ASP A 68 8.74 2.67 10.72
N ALA A 69 7.67 2.14 10.13
CA ALA A 69 7.72 0.90 9.37
C ALA A 69 8.55 1.02 8.09
N PHE A 70 8.48 2.15 7.38
CA PHE A 70 9.26 2.39 6.16
C PHE A 70 10.72 2.65 6.47
N VAL A 71 11.02 3.51 7.45
CA VAL A 71 12.40 3.77 7.90
C VAL A 71 13.06 2.50 8.45
N GLY A 72 12.30 1.67 9.18
CA GLY A 72 12.79 0.40 9.72
C GLY A 72 12.86 -0.74 8.71
N PHE A 73 12.37 -0.57 7.49
CA PHE A 73 12.32 -1.64 6.49
C PHE A 73 13.69 -1.90 5.87
N ASN A 74 14.40 -2.90 6.38
CA ASN A 74 15.65 -3.38 5.81
C ASN A 74 15.41 -4.60 4.90
N GLY A 75 14.78 -4.37 3.75
CA GLY A 75 14.38 -5.39 2.80
C GLY A 75 14.37 -4.91 1.36
N ILE A 76 13.82 -5.74 0.47
CA ILE A 76 13.59 -5.44 -0.94
C ILE A 76 12.09 -5.41 -1.17
N ALA A 77 11.59 -4.24 -1.59
CA ALA A 77 10.24 -4.09 -2.11
C ALA A 77 10.30 -3.93 -3.63
N VAL A 78 9.42 -4.62 -4.34
CA VAL A 78 9.27 -4.48 -5.79
C VAL A 78 7.81 -4.28 -6.18
N ASP A 79 7.58 -3.55 -7.26
CA ASP A 79 6.26 -3.43 -7.87
C ASP A 79 5.86 -4.72 -8.62
N ALA A 80 4.66 -4.71 -9.19
CA ALA A 80 4.15 -5.87 -9.93
C ALA A 80 4.99 -6.23 -11.18
N ALA A 81 5.69 -5.25 -11.76
CA ALA A 81 6.61 -5.43 -12.88
C ALA A 81 8.02 -5.89 -12.43
N GLY A 82 8.27 -5.98 -11.12
CA GLY A 82 9.56 -6.35 -10.56
C GLY A 82 10.57 -5.20 -10.52
N ARG A 83 10.12 -3.95 -10.68
CA ARG A 83 10.94 -2.75 -10.47
C ARG A 83 11.05 -2.50 -8.97
N ARG A 84 12.26 -2.16 -8.53
CA ARG A 84 12.54 -1.88 -7.12
C ARG A 84 11.80 -0.61 -6.69
N ILE A 85 11.22 -0.66 -5.50
CA ILE A 85 10.64 0.48 -4.80
C ILE A 85 11.63 0.88 -3.73
N ASP A 86 12.10 2.12 -3.77
CA ASP A 86 12.89 2.66 -2.69
C ASP A 86 11.97 3.09 -1.55
N VAL A 87 11.82 2.21 -0.56
CA VAL A 87 10.93 2.45 0.58
C VAL A 87 11.46 3.55 1.49
N ALA A 88 12.79 3.75 1.52
CA ALA A 88 13.42 4.76 2.37
C ALA A 88 13.19 6.18 1.84
N GLU A 89 12.98 6.33 0.53
CA GLU A 89 12.65 7.61 -0.11
C GLU A 89 11.16 7.98 -0.03
N ILE A 90 10.29 7.12 0.51
CA ILE A 90 8.86 7.41 0.61
C ILE A 90 8.60 8.35 1.80
N GLU A 91 8.29 9.60 1.49
CA GLU A 91 7.80 10.56 2.48
C GLU A 91 6.30 10.34 2.74
N VAL A 92 5.98 9.66 3.86
CA VAL A 92 4.60 9.32 4.25
C VAL A 92 3.73 10.57 4.35
N ASP A 93 4.26 11.67 4.88
CA ASP A 93 3.50 12.91 5.01
C ASP A 93 3.14 13.51 3.64
N GLU A 94 4.06 13.49 2.66
CA GLU A 94 3.77 13.98 1.30
C GLU A 94 2.75 13.10 0.57
N VAL A 95 2.80 11.79 0.79
CA VAL A 95 1.88 10.84 0.14
C VAL A 95 0.47 10.89 0.75
N PHE A 96 0.37 11.09 2.07
CA PHE A 96 -0.90 10.95 2.79
C PHE A 96 -1.56 12.30 3.14
N ARG A 97 -0.81 13.40 3.22
CA ARG A 97 -1.36 14.76 3.34
C ARG A 97 -1.46 15.38 1.96
N THR A 98 -2.68 15.71 1.57
CA THR A 98 -2.94 16.43 0.31
C THR A 98 -3.45 17.82 0.63
N ASP A 99 -3.24 18.77 -0.28
CA ASP A 99 -3.78 20.14 -0.15
C ASP A 99 -5.30 20.17 0.07
N ASN A 100 -6.00 19.14 -0.41
CA ASN A 100 -7.44 18.97 -0.29
C ASN A 100 -7.90 18.31 1.03
N ASP A 101 -7.00 17.69 1.78
CA ASP A 101 -7.26 17.15 3.13
C ASP A 101 -6.03 17.30 4.03
N PRO A 102 -5.73 18.53 4.47
CA PRO A 102 -4.61 18.80 5.38
C PRO A 102 -4.82 18.21 6.77
N SER A 103 -6.04 17.75 7.07
CA SER A 103 -6.43 17.22 8.38
C SER A 103 -6.38 15.70 8.47
N GLU A 104 -6.01 15.00 7.39
CA GLU A 104 -5.96 13.54 7.32
C GLU A 104 -7.32 12.89 7.65
N ARG A 105 -8.42 13.58 7.36
CA ARG A 105 -9.79 13.11 7.65
C ARG A 105 -10.10 11.81 6.93
N TRP A 106 -9.58 11.65 5.72
CA TRP A 106 -9.73 10.43 4.94
C TRP A 106 -9.23 9.18 5.67
N ILE A 107 -8.22 9.29 6.56
CA ILE A 107 -7.74 8.16 7.37
C ILE A 107 -8.82 7.68 8.35
N SER A 108 -9.60 8.59 8.92
CA SER A 108 -10.76 8.20 9.75
C SER A 108 -11.81 7.48 8.94
N ASP A 109 -12.10 7.95 7.72
CA ASP A 109 -13.07 7.31 6.83
C ASP A 109 -12.57 5.93 6.37
N PHE A 110 -11.28 5.81 6.04
CA PHE A 110 -10.60 4.55 5.77
C PHE A 110 -10.76 3.56 6.92
N LEU A 111 -10.42 3.93 8.16
CA LEU A 111 -10.55 3.06 9.33
C LEU A 111 -12.02 2.68 9.64
N ARG A 112 -12.99 3.50 9.23
CA ARG A 112 -14.43 3.17 9.33
C ARG A 112 -14.85 2.06 8.37
N THR A 113 -14.27 2.00 7.16
CA THR A 113 -14.56 0.93 6.19
C THR A 113 -14.23 -0.47 6.72
N GLY A 114 -13.31 -0.55 7.69
CA GLY A 114 -12.96 -1.79 8.38
C GLY A 114 -14.08 -2.37 9.27
N VAL A 115 -15.11 -1.60 9.63
CA VAL A 115 -16.23 -2.07 10.47
C VAL A 115 -17.56 -2.14 9.73
N ALA A 116 -17.86 -1.16 8.89
CA ALA A 116 -19.09 -1.15 8.12
C ALA A 116 -18.80 -0.65 6.70
N ILE A 117 -19.28 -1.38 5.69
CA ILE A 117 -19.34 -0.85 4.33
C ILE A 117 -20.43 0.22 4.35
N PRO A 118 -20.14 1.49 3.98
CA PRO A 118 -21.19 2.48 3.79
C PRO A 118 -22.18 1.94 2.77
N LYS A 119 -23.46 1.80 3.14
CA LYS A 119 -24.49 1.18 2.28
C LYS A 119 -24.82 1.99 1.01
N ARG A 120 -24.05 3.03 0.63
CA ARG A 120 -24.29 3.83 -0.58
C ARG A 120 -22.99 4.43 -1.14
N THR A 121 -22.68 4.00 -2.35
CA THR A 121 -21.94 4.69 -3.43
C THR A 121 -20.49 5.14 -3.18
N MET A 122 -19.53 4.20 -3.16
CA MET A 122 -18.13 4.50 -3.48
C MET A 122 -17.91 4.43 -5.02
N VAL A 123 -18.53 5.34 -5.77
CA VAL A 123 -18.22 5.52 -7.22
C VAL A 123 -17.43 6.82 -7.47
N GLN A 124 -17.23 7.68 -6.47
CA GLN A 124 -16.62 9.01 -6.71
C GLN A 124 -15.21 9.24 -6.12
N MET A 125 -14.71 8.39 -5.22
CA MET A 125 -13.41 8.68 -4.57
C MET A 125 -12.17 8.18 -5.34
N ALA A 126 -12.33 7.23 -6.28
CA ALA A 126 -11.22 6.75 -7.11
C ALA A 126 -11.12 7.44 -8.48
N ALA A 127 -12.19 8.10 -8.94
CA ALA A 127 -12.22 8.75 -10.26
C ALA A 127 -11.69 10.19 -10.23
N GLY A 128 -11.73 10.88 -9.08
CA GLY A 128 -11.36 12.30 -8.99
C GLY A 128 -9.86 12.59 -8.95
N ALA A 129 -9.01 11.60 -8.67
CA ALA A 129 -7.57 11.79 -8.52
C ALA A 129 -6.74 11.39 -9.77
N PHE A 130 -7.35 10.78 -10.78
CA PHE A 130 -6.62 10.20 -11.93
C PHE A 130 -7.13 10.59 -13.33
N THR A 131 -8.13 11.46 -13.45
CA THR A 131 -8.54 12.02 -14.75
C THR A 131 -8.23 13.51 -14.83
N GLY A 132 -6.96 13.84 -15.04
CA GLY A 132 -6.63 15.01 -15.83
C GLY A 132 -7.10 14.74 -17.27
N ALA A 133 -8.28 15.25 -17.62
CA ALA A 133 -8.77 15.22 -18.99
C ALA A 133 -8.00 16.26 -19.85
N PRO A 134 -7.78 15.99 -21.15
CA PRO A 134 -7.07 16.88 -22.04
C PRO A 134 -7.95 18.10 -22.36
N GLY A 135 -7.36 19.30 -22.30
CA GLY A 135 -8.01 20.52 -22.75
C GLY A 135 -7.93 20.65 -24.26
N ASP A 136 -9.07 20.44 -24.94
CA ASP A 136 -9.34 21.00 -26.26
C ASP A 136 -10.06 22.35 -26.07
N LYS A 137 -9.37 23.44 -26.44
CA LYS A 137 -9.92 24.63 -27.08
C LYS A 137 -8.87 25.24 -27.99
#